data_AF-A0A8B6CJB3-F1
#
_entry.id   AF-A0A8B6CJB3-F1
#
_cell.length_a   1.000
_cell.length_b   1.000
_cell.length_c   1.000
_cell.angle_alpha   90.00
_cell.angle_beta   90.00
_cell.angle_gamma   90.00
#
_symmetry.space_group_name_H-M   'P 1'
#
loop_
_entity.id
_entity.type
_entity.pdbx_description
1 polymer ?
#
loop_
_entity_poly.entity_id
_entity_poly.type
_entity_poly.pdbx_seq_one_letter_code
_entity_poly.pdbx_strand_id
1 'polypeptide(L)'
;MDNTLLPLYNVHIDDKPSIRTVYISNLFFSLIIVLILLQSNDIEQNPGPNSSRYSYQNIQIAGINVNSLRYKTDLIHSELGECDVICVSETKLKANVGSTDLVMPNFHNPDLFRKDRLTDGGGGILIYVRDSLHCKRRSDLEIAELESVCVEITTKTGRFLVVCFYRPPNAPVTSLDHFENLLDNVIDTDKNVILLGDLNIDLLKASPTSRISRICERYGIENVVKEPTRITSSTATLLDPIYI
;
A
#
# COMPACT_ATOMS: atom_id res chain seq x y z
N MET A 1 4.51 -17.02 27.40
CA MET A 1 5.52 -16.66 26.38
C MET A 1 4.72 -16.35 25.13
N ASP A 2 4.83 -15.11 24.68
CA ASP A 2 3.86 -14.37 23.87
C ASP A 2 3.41 -15.08 22.60
N ASN A 3 2.09 -15.27 22.50
CA ASN A 3 1.40 -15.42 21.22
C ASN A 3 1.00 -14.01 20.76
N THR A 4 1.89 -13.33 20.06
CA THR A 4 1.53 -12.18 19.22
C THR A 4 0.68 -12.70 18.05
N LEU A 5 -0.64 -12.62 18.23
CA LEU A 5 -1.63 -12.86 17.19
C LEU A 5 -1.51 -11.74 16.15
N LEU A 6 -0.89 -12.03 15.01
CA LEU A 6 -0.87 -11.16 13.83
C LEU A 6 -2.31 -10.96 13.32
N PRO A 7 -2.73 -9.73 12.94
CA PRO A 7 -4.01 -9.53 12.28
C PRO A 7 -4.06 -10.25 10.92
N LEU A 8 -5.11 -11.04 10.69
CA LEU A 8 -5.38 -11.76 9.44
C LEU A 8 -5.89 -10.73 8.42
N TYR A 9 -5.05 -10.40 7.45
CA TYR A 9 -5.42 -9.61 6.29
C TYR A 9 -6.00 -10.55 5.22
N ASN A 10 -7.27 -10.36 4.85
CA ASN A 10 -7.85 -11.07 3.72
C ASN A 10 -7.46 -10.38 2.42
N VAL A 11 -6.32 -10.75 1.84
CA VAL A 11 -5.92 -10.28 0.51
C VAL A 11 -6.72 -11.05 -0.55
N HIS A 12 -7.75 -10.42 -1.13
CA HIS A 12 -8.36 -10.92 -2.37
C HIS A 12 -7.64 -10.27 -3.55
N ILE A 13 -6.93 -11.08 -4.34
CA ILE A 13 -6.19 -10.65 -5.51
C ILE A 13 -7.16 -10.75 -6.70
N ASP A 14 -7.54 -9.61 -7.29
CA ASP A 14 -8.38 -9.59 -8.49
C ASP A 14 -7.47 -9.72 -9.73
N ASP A 15 -7.67 -10.76 -10.55
CA ASP A 15 -6.79 -11.15 -11.65
C ASP A 15 -6.94 -10.23 -12.88
N LYS A 16 -6.34 -9.03 -12.82
CA LYS A 16 -5.97 -8.24 -14.01
C LYS A 16 -4.47 -7.92 -13.98
N PRO A 17 -3.73 -8.08 -15.10
CA PRO A 17 -2.27 -8.23 -15.13
C PRO A 17 -1.42 -7.00 -14.74
N SER A 18 -2.00 -5.94 -14.19
CA SER A 18 -1.27 -4.70 -13.80
C SER A 18 -1.86 -3.95 -12.61
N ILE A 19 -2.95 -4.44 -12.01
CA ILE A 19 -3.62 -3.82 -10.86
C ILE A 19 -3.60 -4.82 -9.72
N ARG A 20 -3.09 -4.41 -8.56
CA ARG A 20 -3.16 -5.23 -7.34
C ARG A 20 -3.90 -4.49 -6.25
N THR A 21 -4.95 -5.12 -5.74
CA THR A 21 -5.80 -4.60 -4.67
C THR A 21 -5.60 -5.41 -3.40
N VAL A 22 -5.50 -4.73 -2.26
CA VAL A 22 -5.43 -5.33 -0.92
C VAL A 22 -6.66 -4.89 -0.16
N TYR A 23 -7.31 -5.85 0.51
CA TYR A 23 -8.42 -5.60 1.41
C TYR A 23 -7.95 -5.79 2.85
N ILE A 24 -8.11 -4.77 3.68
CA ILE A 24 -7.87 -4.88 5.12
C ILE A 24 -9.21 -5.07 5.80
N SER A 25 -9.44 -6.25 6.39
CA SER A 25 -10.60 -6.53 7.22
C SER A 25 -10.15 -6.92 8.63
N ASN A 26 -10.80 -6.35 9.65
CA ASN A 26 -10.43 -6.59 11.05
C ASN A 26 -11.20 -7.81 11.60
N LEU A 27 -11.00 -8.98 10.98
CA LEU A 27 -11.81 -10.18 11.23
C LEU A 27 -11.59 -10.77 12.64
N PHE A 28 -10.39 -10.62 13.20
CA PHE A 28 -10.03 -11.23 14.50
C PHE A 28 -10.77 -10.64 15.69
N PHE A 29 -10.97 -9.33 15.73
CA PHE A 29 -11.61 -8.68 16.86
C PHE A 29 -13.10 -9.08 16.97
N SER A 30 -13.75 -9.26 15.81
CA SER A 30 -15.12 -9.77 15.72
C SER A 30 -15.24 -11.20 16.25
N LEU A 31 -14.28 -12.08 15.91
CA LEU A 31 -14.33 -13.48 16.31
C LEU A 31 -14.14 -13.64 17.82
N ILE A 32 -13.22 -12.87 18.42
CA ILE A 32 -12.95 -12.90 19.86
C ILE A 32 -14.18 -12.42 20.66
N ILE A 33 -14.84 -11.34 20.24
CA ILE A 33 -16.06 -10.86 20.88
C ILE A 33 -17.19 -11.90 20.79
N VAL A 34 -17.38 -12.54 19.63
CA VAL A 34 -18.39 -13.59 19.46
C VAL A 34 -18.10 -14.80 20.34
N LEU A 35 -16.84 -15.21 20.47
CA LEU A 35 -16.45 -16.33 21.33
C LEU A 35 -16.62 -15.99 22.83
N ILE A 36 -16.33 -14.76 23.26
CA ILE A 36 -16.57 -14.30 24.63
C ILE A 36 -18.07 -14.26 24.93
N LEU A 37 -18.88 -13.74 24.00
CA LEU A 37 -20.34 -13.68 24.14
C LEU A 37 -20.99 -15.07 24.18
N LEU A 38 -20.46 -16.05 23.43
CA LEU A 38 -20.92 -17.44 23.47
C LEU A 38 -20.53 -18.17 24.77
N GLN A 39 -19.51 -17.69 25.48
CA GLN A 39 -19.08 -18.25 26.77
C GLN A 39 -19.79 -17.59 27.96
N SER A 40 -20.25 -16.35 27.82
CA SER A 40 -21.14 -15.69 28.78
C SER A 40 -22.57 -16.20 28.58
N ASN A 41 -22.91 -17.30 29.23
CA ASN A 41 -24.21 -17.99 29.13
C ASN A 41 -25.37 -17.22 29.81
N ASP A 42 -25.34 -15.88 29.78
CA ASP A 42 -26.27 -14.98 30.46
C ASP A 42 -26.41 -13.67 29.66
N ILE A 43 -27.09 -13.74 28.52
CA ILE A 43 -27.40 -12.57 27.68
C ILE A 43 -28.92 -12.38 27.67
N GLU A 44 -29.41 -11.38 28.43
CA GLU A 44 -30.72 -10.78 28.18
C GLU A 44 -30.73 -10.20 26.75
N GLN A 45 -31.80 -10.47 25.99
CA GLN A 45 -32.08 -9.78 24.73
C GLN A 45 -32.48 -8.32 25.03
N ASN A 46 -31.52 -7.47 25.33
CA ASN A 46 -31.72 -6.04 25.28
C ASN A 46 -31.80 -5.63 23.79
N PRO A 47 -32.87 -4.96 23.32
CA PRO A 47 -32.97 -4.48 21.95
C PRO A 47 -32.01 -3.29 21.77
N GLY A 48 -30.71 -3.61 21.70
CA GLY A 48 -29.70 -2.70 21.17
C GLY A 48 -30.08 -2.28 19.74
N PRO A 49 -29.51 -1.17 19.23
CA PRO A 49 -29.94 -0.55 17.99
C PRO A 49 -30.02 -1.62 16.89
N ASN A 50 -31.20 -1.72 16.26
CA ASN A 50 -31.51 -2.65 15.17
C ASN A 50 -30.28 -2.82 14.31
N SER A 51 -29.70 -4.02 14.32
CA SER A 51 -28.53 -4.47 13.54
C SER A 51 -28.29 -3.67 12.25
N SER A 52 -27.79 -2.44 12.39
CA SER A 52 -26.97 -1.83 11.37
C SER A 52 -25.77 -2.73 11.41
N ARG A 53 -25.74 -3.70 10.48
CA ARG A 53 -24.55 -4.51 10.20
C ARG A 53 -23.37 -3.60 10.48
N TYR A 54 -22.56 -3.91 11.49
CA TYR A 54 -21.30 -3.19 11.69
C TYR A 54 -20.57 -3.34 10.35
N SER A 55 -20.70 -2.33 9.50
CA SER A 55 -20.04 -2.29 8.22
C SER A 55 -18.61 -2.01 8.61
N TYR A 56 -17.84 -3.09 8.79
CA TYR A 56 -16.40 -3.01 8.76
C TYR A 56 -16.09 -2.28 7.45
N GLN A 57 -15.64 -1.03 7.56
CA GLN A 57 -15.16 -0.30 6.41
C GLN A 57 -13.87 -1.00 6.00
N ASN A 58 -13.99 -1.90 5.03
CA ASN A 58 -12.83 -2.50 4.39
C ASN A 58 -12.18 -1.40 3.56
N ILE A 59 -10.96 -1.03 3.94
CA ILE A 59 -10.18 -0.08 3.15
C ILE A 59 -9.56 -0.85 1.98
N GLN A 60 -9.81 -0.36 0.78
CA GLN A 60 -9.26 -0.89 -0.45
C GLN A 60 -8.03 -0.07 -0.87
N ILE A 61 -6.89 -0.75 -1.00
CA ILE A 61 -5.63 -0.12 -1.40
C ILE A 61 -5.16 -0.77 -2.69
N ALA A 62 -4.86 0.03 -3.71
CA ALA A 62 -4.33 -0.43 -4.98
C ALA A 62 -2.94 0.14 -5.26
N GLY A 63 -2.10 -0.64 -5.95
CA GLY A 63 -0.80 -0.21 -6.47
C GLY A 63 -0.72 -0.39 -7.98
N ILE A 64 -0.19 0.61 -8.69
CA ILE A 64 0.02 0.57 -10.14
C ILE A 64 1.28 1.33 -10.57
N ASN A 65 2.15 0.68 -11.35
CA ASN A 65 3.15 1.37 -12.17
C ASN A 65 2.49 1.80 -13.48
N VAL A 66 2.22 3.10 -13.63
CA VAL A 66 1.45 3.61 -14.78
C VAL A 66 2.32 3.91 -16.00
N ASN A 67 3.65 3.97 -15.83
CA ASN A 67 4.59 4.36 -16.87
C ASN A 67 4.07 5.57 -17.68
N SER A 68 4.10 6.75 -17.05
CA SER A 68 3.50 8.03 -17.48
C SER A 68 2.00 8.17 -17.21
N LEU A 69 1.67 9.13 -16.34
CA LEU A 69 0.31 9.43 -15.85
C LEU A 69 -0.47 10.46 -16.69
N ARG A 70 0.21 11.39 -17.37
CA ARG A 70 -0.36 12.66 -17.90
C ARG A 70 -1.72 12.59 -18.63
N TYR A 71 -2.06 11.46 -19.25
CA TYR A 71 -3.31 11.27 -20.00
C TYR A 71 -4.07 10.00 -19.60
N LYS A 72 -3.80 9.47 -18.41
CA LYS A 72 -4.36 8.20 -17.93
C LYS A 72 -5.20 8.38 -16.66
N THR A 73 -5.38 9.59 -16.15
CA THR A 73 -6.17 9.85 -14.93
C THR A 73 -7.58 9.29 -15.04
N ASP A 74 -8.27 9.53 -16.16
CA ASP A 74 -9.65 9.02 -16.39
C ASP A 74 -9.69 7.49 -16.45
N LEU A 75 -8.70 6.87 -17.09
CA LEU A 75 -8.58 5.40 -17.17
C LEU A 75 -8.35 4.80 -15.78
N ILE A 76 -7.45 5.40 -15.01
CA ILE A 76 -7.16 4.97 -13.62
C ILE A 76 -8.42 5.15 -12.76
N HIS A 77 -9.13 6.26 -12.89
CA HIS A 77 -10.37 6.47 -12.16
C HIS A 77 -11.45 5.45 -12.55
N SER A 78 -11.55 5.10 -13.83
CA SER A 78 -12.51 4.08 -14.29
C SER A 78 -12.21 2.68 -13.74
N GLU A 79 -10.94 2.32 -13.57
CA GLU A 79 -10.56 0.98 -13.10
C GLU A 79 -10.40 0.90 -11.57
N LEU A 80 -9.97 1.99 -10.93
CA LEU A 80 -9.56 2.03 -9.52
C LEU A 80 -10.34 3.05 -8.68
N GLY A 81 -11.33 3.76 -9.22
CA GLY A 81 -12.07 4.81 -8.50
C GLY A 81 -12.85 4.32 -7.27
N GLU A 82 -13.11 3.01 -7.19
CA GLU A 82 -13.71 2.36 -6.01
C GLU A 82 -12.69 2.13 -4.89
N CYS A 83 -11.38 2.13 -5.18
CA CYS A 83 -10.35 2.02 -4.15
C CYS A 83 -10.30 3.27 -3.27
N ASP A 84 -9.93 3.10 -2.00
CA ASP A 84 -9.81 4.21 -1.06
C ASP A 84 -8.43 4.86 -1.10
N VAL A 85 -7.40 4.07 -1.44
CA VAL A 85 -6.02 4.56 -1.62
C VAL A 85 -5.44 3.95 -2.89
N ILE A 86 -4.89 4.78 -3.78
CA ILE A 86 -4.27 4.35 -5.03
C ILE A 86 -2.83 4.86 -5.06
N CYS A 87 -1.88 3.93 -5.01
CA CYS A 87 -0.45 4.20 -5.09
C CYS A 87 0.00 4.10 -6.55
N VAL A 88 0.49 5.20 -7.09
CA VAL A 88 0.91 5.33 -8.48
C VAL A 88 2.41 5.58 -8.55
N SER A 89 3.14 4.67 -9.19
CA SER A 89 4.58 4.80 -9.48
C SER A 89 4.84 5.08 -10.96
N GLU A 90 6.02 5.62 -11.26
CA GLU A 90 6.41 6.12 -12.59
C GLU A 90 5.40 7.10 -13.20
N THR A 91 4.98 8.10 -12.43
CA THR A 91 4.09 9.16 -12.93
C THR A 91 4.68 9.90 -14.12
N LYS A 92 6.02 10.03 -14.17
CA LYS A 92 6.81 10.76 -15.19
C LYS A 92 6.32 12.19 -15.40
N LEU A 93 5.74 12.76 -14.34
CA LEU A 93 5.32 14.14 -14.32
C LEU A 93 6.53 15.05 -14.07
N LYS A 94 6.46 16.26 -14.61
CA LYS A 94 7.44 17.31 -14.36
C LYS A 94 6.82 18.35 -13.43
N ALA A 95 7.66 19.06 -12.68
CA ALA A 95 7.22 20.09 -11.74
C ALA A 95 6.39 21.21 -12.40
N ASN A 96 6.51 21.41 -13.71
CA ASN A 96 5.72 22.38 -14.46
C ASN A 96 4.35 21.86 -14.92
N VAL A 97 4.04 20.58 -14.71
CA VAL A 97 2.72 20.02 -14.98
C VAL A 97 1.82 20.38 -13.81
N GLY A 98 0.91 21.32 -14.04
CA GLY A 98 -0.11 21.72 -13.09
C GLY A 98 -0.99 20.53 -12.71
N SER A 99 -1.31 20.43 -11.43
CA SER A 99 -2.02 19.28 -10.87
C SER A 99 -3.52 19.26 -11.18
N THR A 100 -4.03 20.26 -11.90
CA THR A 100 -5.44 20.34 -12.32
C THR A 100 -5.84 19.15 -13.18
N ASP A 101 -4.97 18.69 -14.09
CA ASP A 101 -5.21 17.53 -14.96
C ASP A 101 -5.08 16.18 -14.22
N LEU A 102 -4.68 16.22 -12.95
CA LEU A 102 -4.49 15.04 -12.10
C LEU A 102 -5.60 14.91 -11.06
N VAL A 103 -6.54 15.86 -10.99
CA VAL A 103 -7.64 15.80 -10.02
C VAL A 103 -8.55 14.63 -10.36
N MET A 104 -8.79 13.78 -9.36
CA MET A 104 -9.69 12.64 -9.47
C MET A 104 -10.93 12.89 -8.59
N PRO A 105 -12.16 12.66 -9.08
CA PRO A 105 -13.37 12.85 -8.29
C PRO A 105 -13.38 11.99 -7.02
N ASN A 106 -13.81 12.57 -5.89
CA ASN A 106 -13.86 11.92 -4.57
C ASN A 106 -12.50 11.58 -3.94
N PHE A 107 -11.41 12.16 -4.45
CA PHE A 107 -10.07 12.05 -3.86
C PHE A 107 -9.58 13.42 -3.42
N HIS A 108 -8.70 13.41 -2.42
CA HIS A 108 -7.96 14.60 -1.98
C HIS A 108 -7.12 15.18 -3.13
N ASN A 109 -6.73 16.46 -2.98
CA ASN A 109 -5.88 17.13 -3.97
C ASN A 109 -4.56 16.34 -4.17
N PRO A 110 -4.21 15.97 -5.41
CA PRO A 110 -3.01 15.18 -5.71
C PRO A 110 -1.70 15.84 -5.22
N ASP A 111 -1.64 17.16 -5.11
CA ASP A 111 -0.43 17.87 -4.63
C ASP A 111 -0.04 17.50 -3.20
N LEU A 112 -0.98 17.03 -2.39
CA LEU A 112 -0.71 16.65 -1.00
C LEU A 112 0.25 15.45 -0.90
N PHE A 113 0.18 14.53 -1.87
CA PHE A 113 0.86 13.23 -1.82
C PHE A 113 1.63 12.93 -3.12
N ARG A 114 2.06 13.98 -3.83
CA ARG A 114 2.89 13.90 -5.03
C ARG A 114 4.36 14.09 -4.69
N LYS A 115 5.23 13.32 -5.36
CA LYS A 115 6.69 13.49 -5.36
C LYS A 115 7.20 13.29 -6.78
N ASP A 116 7.54 14.37 -7.44
CA ASP A 116 8.13 14.33 -8.77
C ASP A 116 9.64 14.06 -8.68
N ARG A 117 10.17 13.34 -9.68
CA ARG A 117 11.62 13.19 -9.82
C ARG A 117 12.22 14.47 -10.39
N LEU A 118 13.27 14.97 -9.76
CA LEU A 118 13.95 16.21 -10.18
C LEU A 118 14.84 16.01 -11.42
N THR A 119 15.34 14.81 -11.65
CA THR A 119 16.24 14.49 -12.76
C THR A 119 15.47 13.91 -13.94
N ASP A 120 16.01 14.14 -15.15
CA ASP A 120 15.54 13.45 -16.35
C ASP A 120 15.77 11.92 -16.22
N GLY A 121 14.90 11.11 -16.85
CA GLY A 121 14.98 9.65 -16.80
C GLY A 121 13.72 8.94 -16.29
N GLY A 122 12.65 9.67 -15.99
CA GLY A 122 11.37 9.11 -15.52
C GLY A 122 11.43 8.68 -14.05
N GLY A 123 10.28 8.33 -13.47
CA GLY A 123 10.10 8.08 -12.03
C GLY A 123 8.92 8.91 -11.49
N GLY A 124 8.94 9.20 -10.20
CA GLY A 124 7.91 9.98 -9.54
C GLY A 124 6.75 9.13 -9.03
N ILE A 125 6.16 9.61 -7.92
CA ILE A 125 5.15 8.91 -7.13
C ILE A 125 3.98 9.86 -6.86
N LEU A 126 2.77 9.29 -6.88
CA LEU A 126 1.56 9.96 -6.45
C LEU A 126 0.68 8.96 -5.70
N ILE A 127 0.14 9.38 -4.55
CA ILE A 127 -0.87 8.60 -3.83
C ILE A 127 -2.20 9.35 -3.88
N TYR A 128 -3.22 8.76 -4.49
CA TYR A 128 -4.58 9.24 -4.34
C TYR A 128 -5.17 8.67 -3.05
N VAL A 129 -5.80 9.53 -2.25
CA VAL A 129 -6.52 9.11 -1.03
C VAL A 129 -7.94 9.64 -1.10
N ARG A 130 -8.93 8.77 -0.87
CA ARG A 130 -10.35 9.14 -0.90
C ARG A 130 -10.62 10.29 0.07
N ASP A 131 -11.38 11.28 -0.37
CA ASP A 131 -11.63 12.52 0.39
C ASP A 131 -12.35 12.28 1.73
N SER A 132 -13.08 11.18 1.84
CA SER A 132 -13.74 10.70 3.07
C SER A 132 -12.78 10.15 4.12
N LEU A 133 -11.52 9.87 3.78
CA LEU A 133 -10.50 9.41 4.72
C LEU A 133 -9.69 10.58 5.29
N HIS A 134 -9.47 10.55 6.61
CA HIS A 134 -8.52 11.46 7.24
C HIS A 134 -7.10 10.96 7.01
N CYS A 135 -6.24 11.82 6.47
CA CYS A 135 -4.90 11.44 6.09
C CYS A 135 -3.88 12.56 6.29
N LYS A 136 -2.60 12.18 6.44
CA LYS A 136 -1.48 13.12 6.60
C LYS A 136 -0.22 12.56 5.94
N ARG A 137 0.46 13.37 5.12
CA ARG A 137 1.78 13.01 4.59
C ARG A 137 2.81 13.01 5.72
N ARG A 138 3.63 11.97 5.77
CA ARG A 138 4.73 11.77 6.73
C ARG A 138 6.07 11.87 6.02
N SER A 139 6.37 13.05 5.50
CA SER A 139 7.64 13.33 4.82
C SER A 139 8.86 13.18 5.72
N ASP A 140 8.66 13.24 7.04
CA ASP A 140 9.66 12.96 8.06
C ASP A 140 10.13 11.49 8.06
N LEU A 141 9.36 10.58 7.46
CA LEU A 141 9.72 9.16 7.32
C LEU A 141 10.39 8.84 5.98
N GLU A 142 10.30 9.75 4.99
CA GLU A 142 10.81 9.52 3.64
C GLU A 142 12.34 9.61 3.59
N ILE A 143 12.98 8.76 2.79
CA ILE A 143 14.42 8.80 2.50
C ILE A 143 14.64 9.62 1.22
N ALA A 144 15.67 10.46 1.17
CA ALA A 144 15.89 11.34 0.01
C ALA A 144 16.34 10.56 -1.23
N GLU A 145 17.17 9.54 -1.03
CA GLU A 145 17.79 8.71 -2.07
C GLU A 145 16.89 7.59 -2.58
N LEU A 146 15.72 7.38 -1.96
CA LEU A 146 14.70 6.44 -2.38
C LEU A 146 13.44 7.21 -2.75
N GLU A 147 12.90 6.94 -3.94
CA GLU A 147 11.61 7.52 -4.31
C GLU A 147 10.53 6.83 -3.48
N SER A 148 10.01 7.55 -2.48
CA SER A 148 8.88 7.11 -1.67
C SER A 148 8.00 8.28 -1.24
N VAL A 149 6.73 7.97 -0.98
CA VAL A 149 5.75 8.85 -0.32
C VAL A 149 5.08 8.05 0.80
N CYS A 150 5.09 8.61 2.01
CA CYS A 150 4.49 8.00 3.19
C CYS A 150 3.23 8.78 3.59
N VAL A 151 2.10 8.09 3.74
CA VAL A 151 0.82 8.68 4.15
C VAL A 151 0.25 7.93 5.33
N GLU A 152 0.02 8.62 6.43
CA GLU A 152 -0.71 8.11 7.58
C GLU A 152 -2.21 8.26 7.32
N ILE A 153 -2.95 7.15 7.38
CA ILE A 153 -4.40 7.08 7.26
C ILE A 153 -4.99 6.85 8.64
N THR A 154 -5.99 7.67 9.00
CA THR A 154 -6.73 7.55 10.26
C THR A 154 -8.13 7.02 9.98
N THR A 155 -8.48 5.93 10.65
CA THR A 155 -9.79 5.30 10.58
C THR A 155 -10.46 5.35 11.96
N LYS A 156 -11.71 4.88 12.04
CA LYS A 156 -12.40 4.72 13.33
C LYS A 156 -11.74 3.69 14.25
N THR A 157 -10.96 2.76 13.69
CA THR A 157 -10.36 1.63 14.42
C THR A 157 -8.87 1.79 14.68
N GLY A 158 -8.24 2.86 14.19
CA GLY A 158 -6.82 3.11 14.42
C GLY A 158 -6.17 3.88 13.29
N ARG A 159 -4.83 3.88 13.29
CA ARG A 159 -4.01 4.50 12.24
C ARG A 159 -3.06 3.49 11.64
N PHE A 160 -2.79 3.64 10.36
CA PHE A 160 -1.81 2.84 9.65
C PHE A 160 -1.08 3.70 8.62
N LEU A 161 0.09 3.25 8.18
CA LEU A 161 0.91 3.91 7.17
C LEU A 161 0.75 3.19 5.84
N VAL A 162 0.54 3.97 4.78
CA VAL A 162 0.69 3.53 3.40
C VAL A 162 1.97 4.15 2.86
N VAL A 163 2.84 3.31 2.32
CA VAL A 163 4.13 3.71 1.77
C VAL A 163 4.17 3.28 0.31
N CYS A 164 4.10 4.25 -0.60
CA CYS A 164 4.39 3.99 -2.00
C CYS A 164 5.87 4.21 -2.26
N PHE A 165 6.55 3.26 -2.90
CA PHE A 165 7.96 3.41 -3.25
C PHE A 165 8.25 3.01 -4.71
N TYR A 166 9.37 3.50 -5.23
CA TYR A 166 9.88 3.18 -6.56
C TYR A 166 11.40 3.03 -6.53
N ARG A 167 11.89 1.88 -6.99
CA ARG A 167 13.31 1.60 -7.17
C ARG A 167 13.57 1.43 -8.68
N PRO A 168 14.41 2.28 -9.29
CA PRO A 168 14.75 2.15 -10.71
C PRO A 168 15.41 0.81 -11.06
N PRO A 169 15.23 0.28 -12.29
CA PRO A 169 15.77 -1.02 -12.69
C PRO A 169 17.29 -1.10 -12.65
N ASN A 170 17.98 0.01 -12.93
CA ASN A 170 19.44 0.09 -12.92
C ASN A 170 19.99 0.65 -11.60
N ALA A 171 19.19 0.66 -10.53
CA ALA A 171 19.65 1.15 -9.24
C ALA A 171 20.77 0.26 -8.68
N PRO A 172 21.81 0.85 -8.04
CA PRO A 172 22.89 0.08 -7.43
C PRO A 172 22.37 -0.78 -6.27
N VAL A 173 23.15 -1.78 -5.85
CA VAL A 173 22.78 -2.64 -4.70
C VAL A 173 22.54 -1.83 -3.42
N THR A 174 23.27 -0.72 -3.25
CA THR A 174 23.12 0.21 -2.11
C THR A 174 21.74 0.84 -1.99
N SER A 175 20.92 0.82 -3.05
CA SER A 175 19.52 1.25 -2.96
C SER A 175 18.68 0.38 -2.00
N LEU A 176 19.08 -0.87 -1.75
CA LEU A 176 18.46 -1.69 -0.72
C LEU A 176 18.81 -1.22 0.69
N ASP A 177 19.95 -0.57 0.89
CA ASP A 177 20.29 0.05 2.18
C ASP A 177 19.35 1.26 2.43
N HIS A 178 19.01 2.03 1.40
CA HIS A 178 17.99 3.09 1.52
C HIS A 178 16.59 2.52 1.80
N PHE A 179 16.27 1.34 1.28
CA PHE A 179 15.02 0.64 1.59
C PHE A 179 14.99 0.16 3.05
N GLU A 180 16.10 -0.37 3.58
CA GLU A 180 16.23 -0.68 5.01
C GLU A 180 16.07 0.56 5.90
N ASN A 181 16.72 1.67 5.55
CA ASN A 181 16.56 2.92 6.30
C ASN A 181 15.10 3.43 6.31
N LEU A 182 14.37 3.23 5.20
CA LEU A 182 12.94 3.53 5.15
C LEU A 182 12.15 2.61 6.10
N LEU A 183 12.49 1.32 6.13
CA LEU A 183 11.87 0.35 7.04
C LEU A 183 12.12 0.70 8.51
N ASP A 184 13.34 1.08 8.87
CA ASP A 184 13.69 1.56 10.21
C ASP A 184 12.77 2.73 10.60
N ASN A 185 12.66 3.75 9.75
CA ASN A 185 11.81 4.91 10.02
C ASN A 185 10.33 4.57 10.22
N VAL A 186 9.75 3.70 9.39
CA VAL A 186 8.31 3.43 9.43
C VAL A 186 7.92 2.46 10.54
N ILE A 187 8.79 1.49 10.85
CA ILE A 187 8.55 0.50 11.92
C ILE A 187 8.66 1.14 13.31
N ASP A 188 9.58 2.09 13.49
CA ASP A 188 9.72 2.87 14.72
C ASP A 188 8.46 3.68 15.09
N THR A 189 7.49 3.80 14.17
CA THR A 189 6.24 4.53 14.43
C THR A 189 5.18 3.73 15.18
N ASP A 190 5.42 2.44 15.44
CA ASP A 190 4.49 1.48 16.09
C ASP A 190 3.10 1.45 15.43
N LYS A 191 3.07 1.61 14.11
CA LYS A 191 1.85 1.55 13.29
C LYS A 191 1.91 0.34 12.39
N ASN A 192 0.74 -0.18 12.02
CA ASN A 192 0.65 -1.10 10.90
C ASN A 192 1.12 -0.38 9.63
N VAL A 193 1.99 -1.01 8.85
CA VAL A 193 2.56 -0.43 7.63
C VAL A 193 2.19 -1.31 6.44
N ILE A 194 1.80 -0.67 5.35
CA ILE A 194 1.57 -1.32 4.06
C ILE A 194 2.51 -0.66 3.06
N LEU A 195 3.47 -1.42 2.57
CA LEU A 195 4.43 -0.94 1.58
C LEU A 195 4.10 -1.56 0.24
N LEU A 196 3.92 -0.73 -0.78
CA LEU A 196 3.66 -1.19 -2.13
C LEU A 196 4.33 -0.28 -3.14
N GLY A 197 4.72 -0.83 -4.28
CA GLY A 197 5.55 -0.09 -5.20
C GLY A 197 6.19 -1.00 -6.22
N ASP A 198 7.21 -0.50 -6.89
CA ASP A 198 8.00 -1.25 -7.87
C ASP A 198 9.46 -1.32 -7.38
N LEU A 199 9.94 -2.54 -7.09
CA LEU A 199 11.32 -2.79 -6.69
C LEU A 199 12.27 -2.95 -7.90
N ASN A 200 11.73 -3.23 -9.07
CA ASN A 200 12.45 -3.74 -10.23
C ASN A 200 13.42 -4.89 -9.87
N ILE A 201 13.02 -5.77 -8.94
CA ILE A 201 13.73 -7.02 -8.58
C ILE A 201 12.73 -8.15 -8.79
N ASP A 202 13.12 -9.18 -9.55
CA ASP A 202 12.25 -10.34 -9.81
C ASP A 202 12.16 -11.24 -8.58
N LEU A 203 11.10 -11.04 -7.79
CA LEU A 203 10.90 -11.73 -6.51
C LEU A 203 10.59 -13.22 -6.68
N LEU A 204 10.13 -13.66 -7.85
CA LEU A 204 9.97 -15.08 -8.16
C LEU A 204 11.30 -15.82 -8.23
N LYS A 205 12.41 -15.09 -8.44
CA LYS A 205 13.77 -15.64 -8.50
C LYS A 205 14.61 -15.28 -7.28
N ALA A 206 14.04 -14.60 -6.29
CA ALA A 206 14.75 -14.25 -5.07
C ALA A 206 15.05 -15.54 -4.26
N SER A 207 16.33 -15.88 -4.10
CA SER A 207 16.73 -16.97 -3.22
C SER A 207 16.53 -16.58 -1.74
N PRO A 208 16.37 -17.55 -0.82
CA PRO A 208 16.32 -17.26 0.62
C PRO A 208 17.54 -16.49 1.15
N THR A 209 18.69 -16.61 0.47
CA THR A 209 19.94 -15.92 0.81
C THR A 209 20.09 -14.55 0.16
N SER A 210 19.13 -14.15 -0.69
CA SER A 210 19.15 -12.86 -1.36
C SER A 210 19.04 -11.71 -0.36
N ARG A 211 19.57 -10.53 -0.73
CA ARG A 211 19.51 -9.34 0.13
C ARG A 211 18.07 -8.97 0.49
N ILE A 212 17.16 -9.03 -0.48
CA ILE A 212 15.74 -8.70 -0.24
C ILE A 212 15.08 -9.70 0.72
N SER A 213 15.34 -11.00 0.58
CA SER A 213 14.80 -12.01 1.51
C SER A 213 15.30 -11.83 2.94
N ARG A 214 16.58 -11.47 3.12
CA ARG A 214 17.14 -11.15 4.45
C ARG A 214 16.54 -9.89 5.05
N ILE A 215 16.26 -8.88 4.23
CA ILE A 215 15.56 -7.66 4.66
C ILE A 215 14.15 -8.05 5.15
N CYS A 216 13.40 -8.81 4.35
CA CYS A 216 12.06 -9.26 4.74
C CYS A 216 12.07 -10.01 6.08
N GLU A 217 13.00 -10.96 6.26
CA GLU A 217 13.16 -11.72 7.51
C GLU A 217 13.52 -10.80 8.70
N ARG A 218 14.48 -9.89 8.52
CA ARG A 218 14.93 -8.97 9.57
C ARG A 218 13.82 -8.06 10.08
N TYR A 219 12.99 -7.54 9.18
CA TYR A 219 11.91 -6.61 9.51
C TYR A 219 10.56 -7.31 9.73
N GLY A 220 10.51 -8.63 9.60
CA GLY A 220 9.28 -9.40 9.77
C GLY A 220 8.19 -9.10 8.74
N ILE A 221 8.57 -8.59 7.55
CA ILE A 221 7.63 -8.23 6.49
C ILE A 221 7.50 -9.35 5.46
N GLU A 222 6.30 -9.55 4.93
CA GLU A 222 6.04 -10.57 3.91
C GLU A 222 5.42 -9.96 2.65
N ASN A 223 5.92 -10.35 1.47
CA ASN A 223 5.25 -10.02 0.22
C ASN A 223 4.00 -10.89 0.06
N VAL A 224 2.81 -10.30 0.09
CA VAL A 224 1.54 -11.02 -0.12
C VAL A 224 1.30 -11.40 -1.57
N VAL A 225 2.01 -10.75 -2.49
CA VAL A 225 1.92 -11.04 -3.92
C VAL A 225 2.77 -12.26 -4.27
N LYS A 226 2.13 -13.30 -4.84
CA LYS A 226 2.84 -14.52 -5.28
C LYS A 226 2.86 -14.70 -6.80
N GLU A 227 2.03 -13.98 -7.54
CA GLU A 227 1.92 -14.07 -9.00
C GLU A 227 2.77 -13.03 -9.73
N PRO A 228 3.12 -13.22 -11.02
CA PRO A 228 3.79 -12.20 -11.83
C PRO A 228 3.02 -10.88 -11.89
N THR A 229 3.73 -9.74 -11.85
CA THR A 229 3.15 -8.40 -12.06
C THR A 229 3.46 -7.81 -13.42
N ARG A 230 4.52 -8.30 -14.08
CA ARG A 230 4.93 -7.85 -15.40
C ARG A 230 5.06 -9.06 -16.32
N ILE A 231 4.17 -9.11 -17.30
CA ILE A 231 4.13 -10.16 -18.32
C ILE A 231 4.52 -9.53 -19.65
N THR A 232 5.54 -10.08 -20.28
CA THR A 232 5.96 -9.76 -21.65
C THR A 232 5.75 -10.99 -22.54
N SER A 233 6.03 -10.88 -23.84
CA SER A 233 5.97 -12.03 -24.76
C SER A 233 6.90 -13.18 -24.37
N SER A 234 7.94 -12.92 -23.57
CA SER A 234 8.99 -13.90 -23.25
C SER A 234 9.23 -14.11 -21.76
N THR A 235 8.69 -13.26 -20.89
CA THR A 235 8.97 -13.31 -19.44
C THR A 235 7.74 -13.00 -18.62
N ALA A 236 7.61 -13.65 -17.47
CA ALA A 236 6.69 -13.27 -16.40
C ALA A 236 7.53 -13.03 -15.14
N THR A 237 7.49 -11.82 -14.60
CA THR A 237 8.30 -11.41 -13.44
C THR A 237 7.44 -10.74 -12.39
N LEU A 238 7.79 -10.91 -11.11
CA LEU A 238 7.16 -10.22 -9.99
C LEU A 238 8.06 -9.06 -9.53
N LEU A 239 7.69 -7.84 -9.89
CA LEU A 239 8.47 -6.62 -9.60
C LEU A 239 7.77 -5.70 -8.61
N ASP A 240 6.44 -5.80 -8.52
CA ASP A 240 5.60 -4.89 -7.76
C ASP A 240 5.07 -5.60 -6.49
N PRO A 241 5.86 -5.66 -5.40
CA PRO A 241 5.44 -6.28 -4.17
C PRO A 241 4.40 -5.47 -3.43
N ILE A 242 3.72 -6.18 -2.52
CA ILE A 242 2.97 -5.58 -1.44
C ILE A 242 3.45 -6.25 -0.16
N TYR A 243 4.16 -5.48 0.67
CA TYR A 243 4.64 -5.92 1.97
C TYR A 243 3.68 -5.47 3.07
N ILE A 244 3.42 -6.41 3.99
CA ILE A 244 2.73 -6.21 5.27
C ILE A 244 3.59 -6.74 6.41
#